data_AF-A0A9W6RMD2-F1
#
_entry.id   AF-A0A9W6RMD2-F1
#
_cell.length_a   1.000
_cell.length_b   1.000
_cell.length_c   1.000
_cell.angle_alpha   90.00
_cell.angle_beta   90.00
_cell.angle_gamma   90.00
#
_symmetry.space_group_name_H-M   'P 1'
#
loop_
_entity.id
_entity.type
_entity.pdbx_description
1 polymer ?
#
loop_
_entity_poly.entity_id
_entity_poly.type
_entity_poly.pdbx_seq_one_letter_code
_entity_poly.pdbx_strand_id
1 'polypeptide(L)'
;MKPWQPPEEALRTFLLLLVEHAAVGRGMGEALESIMATDSPVFGEARERMATALDELLLAAAAAGVIRTDITGRLVLRALGGICGIRTTGWKDDAATITTILYDGLRHKNSEPPVAAQADTQKIYGRPRNQR
;
A
#
# COMPACT_ATOMS: atom_id res chain seq x y z
N MET A 1 -27.20 7.89 11.31
CA MET A 1 -25.80 8.26 11.62
C MET A 1 -25.11 7.03 12.18
N LYS A 2 -24.18 6.42 11.43
CA LYS A 2 -23.43 5.25 11.89
C LYS A 2 -22.45 5.74 12.98
N PRO A 3 -22.43 5.14 14.19
CA PRO A 3 -21.52 5.58 15.24
C PRO A 3 -20.08 5.44 14.74
N TRP A 4 -19.22 6.36 15.17
CA TRP A 4 -17.79 6.36 14.88
C TRP A 4 -17.23 4.96 15.11
N GLN A 5 -16.84 4.30 14.01
CA GLN A 5 -16.24 2.98 14.07
C GLN A 5 -14.92 3.09 14.84
N PRO A 6 -14.53 2.09 15.65
CA PRO A 6 -13.20 2.08 16.26
C PRO A 6 -12.13 2.28 15.15
N PRO A 7 -10.99 2.92 15.45
CA PRO A 7 -10.01 3.35 14.44
C PRO A 7 -9.58 2.24 13.46
N GLU A 8 -9.57 1.01 13.97
CA GLU A 8 -9.30 -0.23 13.24
C GLU A 8 -10.36 -0.52 12.16
N GLU A 9 -11.65 -0.43 12.50
CA GLU A 9 -12.75 -0.64 11.57
C GLU A 9 -12.87 0.51 10.56
N ALA A 10 -12.51 1.74 10.95
CA ALA A 10 -12.48 2.89 10.05
C ALA A 10 -11.42 2.70 8.95
N LEU A 11 -10.20 2.27 9.31
CA LEU A 11 -9.14 1.98 8.34
C LEU A 11 -9.55 0.83 7.42
N ARG A 12 -10.05 -0.28 7.96
CA ARG A 12 -10.51 -1.42 7.17
C ARG A 12 -11.61 -1.02 6.18
N THR A 13 -12.60 -0.27 6.65
CA THR A 13 -13.70 0.20 5.80
C THR A 13 -13.20 1.14 4.71
N PHE A 14 -12.27 2.05 5.03
CA PHE A 14 -11.69 2.96 4.05
C PHE A 14 -10.95 2.23 2.92
N LEU A 15 -10.15 1.21 3.25
CA LEU A 15 -9.43 0.41 2.27
C LEU A 15 -10.39 -0.36 1.34
N LEU A 16 -11.43 -0.98 1.90
CA LEU A 16 -12.44 -1.69 1.12
C LEU A 16 -13.23 -0.75 0.22
N LEU A 17 -13.62 0.43 0.71
CA LEU A 17 -14.29 1.45 -0.09
C LEU A 17 -13.42 1.93 -1.26
N LEU A 18 -12.11 2.06 -1.07
CA LEU A 18 -11.21 2.43 -2.17
C LEU A 18 -11.18 1.36 -3.26
N VAL A 19 -11.16 0.08 -2.90
CA VAL A 19 -11.20 -1.03 -3.87
C VAL A 19 -12.54 -1.12 -4.57
N GLU A 20 -13.64 -1.00 -3.83
CA GLU A 20 -14.99 -0.94 -4.41
C GLU A 20 -15.09 0.24 -5.37
N HIS A 21 -14.62 1.42 -4.99
CA HIS A 21 -14.67 2.61 -5.83
C HIS A 21 -13.80 2.48 -7.09
N ALA A 22 -12.61 1.88 -6.98
CA ALA A 22 -11.77 1.54 -8.13
C ALA A 22 -12.45 0.55 -9.08
N ALA A 23 -13.33 -0.31 -8.57
CA ALA A 23 -14.09 -1.29 -9.34
C ALA A 23 -15.35 -0.71 -10.03
N VAL A 24 -15.78 0.53 -9.69
CA VAL A 24 -16.94 1.22 -10.28
C VAL A 24 -16.51 2.02 -11.52
N GLY A 25 -16.49 1.34 -12.67
CA GLY A 25 -16.38 1.95 -14.00
C GLY A 25 -14.96 2.27 -14.47
N ARG A 26 -14.66 1.98 -15.76
CA ARG A 26 -13.31 2.14 -16.36
C ARG A 26 -12.70 3.53 -16.14
N GLY A 27 -13.47 4.61 -16.28
CA GLY A 27 -12.93 5.97 -16.19
C GLY A 27 -12.45 6.41 -14.80
N MET A 28 -13.21 6.07 -13.74
CA MET A 28 -12.81 6.42 -12.37
C MET A 28 -11.74 5.44 -11.85
N GLY A 29 -11.86 4.16 -12.20
CA GLY A 29 -10.86 3.15 -11.88
C GLY A 29 -9.48 3.47 -12.47
N GLU A 30 -9.41 3.90 -13.73
CA GLU A 30 -8.15 4.32 -14.38
C GLU A 30 -7.55 5.57 -13.74
N ALA A 31 -8.37 6.54 -13.34
CA ALA A 31 -7.89 7.73 -12.62
C ALA A 31 -7.37 7.37 -11.23
N LEU A 32 -8.08 6.53 -10.48
CA LEU A 32 -7.68 6.09 -9.15
C LEU A 32 -6.42 5.23 -9.20
N GLU A 33 -6.34 4.31 -10.17
CA GLU A 33 -5.13 3.53 -10.46
C GLU A 33 -3.98 4.47 -10.81
N SER A 34 -4.20 5.50 -11.63
CA SER A 34 -3.15 6.46 -11.96
C SER A 34 -2.68 7.23 -10.72
N ILE A 35 -3.59 7.63 -9.84
CA ILE A 35 -3.27 8.25 -8.54
C ILE A 35 -2.47 7.29 -7.66
N MET A 36 -2.79 6.00 -7.66
CA MET A 36 -2.17 5.00 -6.77
C MET A 36 -0.85 4.40 -7.28
N ALA A 37 -0.73 4.19 -8.59
CA ALA A 37 0.28 3.32 -9.20
C ALA A 37 1.32 4.06 -10.06
N THR A 38 1.00 5.23 -10.62
CA THR A 38 1.95 5.96 -11.49
C THR A 38 2.82 6.93 -10.68
N ASP A 39 3.65 7.78 -11.28
CA ASP A 39 4.18 9.02 -10.66
C ASP A 39 3.79 10.24 -11.52
N SER A 40 2.59 10.19 -12.11
CA SER A 40 2.10 11.22 -13.01
C SER A 40 1.95 12.57 -12.30
N PRO A 41 2.58 13.65 -12.79
CA PRO A 41 2.46 14.98 -12.19
C PRO A 41 1.03 15.52 -12.27
N VAL A 42 0.22 15.06 -13.23
CA VAL A 42 -1.20 15.40 -13.38
C VAL A 42 -2.01 15.05 -12.13
N PHE A 43 -1.62 13.99 -11.42
CA PHE A 43 -2.30 13.49 -10.24
C PHE A 43 -1.51 13.70 -8.94
N GLY A 44 -0.41 14.46 -8.99
CA GLY A 44 0.50 14.65 -7.84
C GLY A 44 -0.22 15.20 -6.60
N GLU A 45 -0.99 16.27 -6.77
CA GLU A 45 -1.72 16.89 -5.66
C GLU A 45 -2.82 15.97 -5.07
N ALA A 46 -3.60 15.31 -5.93
CA ALA A 46 -4.64 14.37 -5.49
C ALA A 46 -4.03 13.20 -4.71
N ARG A 47 -2.89 12.69 -5.17
CA ARG A 47 -2.14 11.64 -4.49
C ARG A 47 -1.61 12.07 -3.15
N GLU A 48 -1.01 13.24 -3.06
CA GLU A 48 -0.49 13.76 -1.78
C GLU A 48 -1.62 13.90 -0.77
N ARG A 49 -2.76 14.47 -1.17
CA ARG A 49 -3.95 14.56 -0.31
C ARG A 49 -4.44 13.19 0.16
N MET A 50 -4.48 12.19 -0.73
CA MET A 50 -4.87 10.82 -0.35
C MET A 50 -3.84 10.16 0.57
N ALA A 51 -2.55 10.37 0.33
CA ALA A 51 -1.48 9.86 1.18
C ALA A 51 -1.55 10.47 2.58
N THR A 52 -1.76 11.78 2.69
CA THR A 52 -1.94 12.47 3.98
C THR A 52 -3.17 11.97 4.73
N ALA A 53 -4.30 11.80 4.05
CA ALA A 53 -5.50 11.22 4.68
C ALA A 53 -5.25 9.78 5.19
N LEU A 54 -4.49 8.98 4.44
CA LEU A 54 -4.07 7.65 4.89
C LEU A 54 -3.11 7.74 6.09
N ASP A 55 -2.16 8.68 6.10
CA ASP A 55 -1.25 8.90 7.23
C ASP A 55 -2.02 9.27 8.50
N GLU A 56 -3.06 10.10 8.42
CA GLU A 56 -3.92 10.44 9.56
C GLU A 56 -4.67 9.21 10.11
N LEU A 57 -5.21 8.37 9.23
CA LEU A 57 -5.89 7.14 9.62
C LEU A 57 -4.92 6.13 10.25
N LEU A 58 -3.73 5.97 9.66
CA LEU A 58 -2.67 5.12 10.20
C LEU A 58 -2.20 5.64 11.57
N LEU A 59 -2.02 6.95 11.73
CA LEU A 59 -1.64 7.55 13.00
C LEU A 59 -2.68 7.30 14.09
N ALA A 60 -3.98 7.44 13.76
CA ALA A 60 -5.07 7.16 14.69
C ALA A 60 -5.11 5.68 15.11
N ALA A 61 -4.94 4.74 14.16
CA ALA A 61 -4.89 3.31 14.44
C ALA A 61 -3.62 2.90 15.21
N ALA A 62 -2.50 3.55 14.94
CA ALA A 62 -1.23 3.36 15.64
C ALA A 62 -1.31 3.88 17.09
N ALA A 63 -1.93 5.05 17.31
CA ALA A 63 -2.16 5.61 18.64
C ALA A 63 -3.06 4.71 19.49
N ALA A 64 -4.02 4.01 18.88
CA ALA A 64 -4.82 2.97 19.51
C ALA A 64 -4.03 1.66 19.78
N GLY A 65 -2.78 1.57 19.31
CA GLY A 65 -1.91 0.40 19.51
C GLY A 65 -2.26 -0.81 18.66
N VAL A 66 -3.13 -0.65 17.64
CA VAL A 66 -3.73 -1.75 16.88
C VAL A 66 -2.88 -2.15 15.66
N ILE A 67 -2.04 -1.24 15.15
CA ILE A 67 -1.21 -1.47 13.96
C ILE A 67 0.26 -1.13 14.17
N ARG A 68 1.13 -1.59 13.26
CA ARG A 68 2.55 -1.21 13.15
C ARG A 68 2.72 0.26 12.71
N THR A 69 3.84 0.88 13.11
CA THR A 69 4.08 2.34 12.92
C THR A 69 5.13 2.68 11.86
N ASP A 70 5.69 1.67 11.21
CA ASP A 70 6.75 1.80 10.19
C ASP A 70 6.20 1.85 8.76
N ILE A 71 4.89 1.99 8.60
CA ILE A 71 4.19 2.05 7.32
C ILE A 71 3.67 3.47 7.09
N THR A 72 3.86 3.98 5.88
CA THR A 72 3.37 5.29 5.43
C THR A 72 2.14 5.16 4.56
N GLY A 73 1.29 6.18 4.53
CA GLY A 73 0.11 6.27 3.68
C GLY A 73 0.46 6.14 2.21
N ARG A 74 1.62 6.67 1.78
CA ARG A 74 2.14 6.50 0.42
C ARG A 74 2.45 5.04 0.07
N LEU A 75 2.99 4.26 1.02
CA LEU A 75 3.27 2.85 0.82
C LEU A 75 1.96 2.04 0.69
N VAL A 76 0.97 2.33 1.55
CA VAL A 76 -0.37 1.74 1.46
C VAL A 76 -1.03 2.08 0.13
N LEU A 77 -0.92 3.33 -0.32
CA LEU A 77 -1.48 3.78 -1.59
C LEU A 77 -0.87 3.03 -2.78
N ARG A 78 0.44 2.79 -2.79
CA ARG A 78 1.10 1.95 -3.81
C ARG A 78 0.64 0.50 -3.76
N ALA A 79 0.46 -0.07 -2.57
CA ALA A 79 -0.06 -1.44 -2.42
C ALA A 79 -1.46 -1.56 -3.03
N LEU A 80 -2.35 -0.60 -2.73
CA LEU A 80 -3.68 -0.52 -3.33
C LEU A 80 -3.62 -0.37 -4.86
N GLY A 81 -2.68 0.41 -5.38
CA GLY A 81 -2.46 0.52 -6.83
C GLY A 81 -2.17 -0.82 -7.49
N GLY A 82 -1.32 -1.65 -6.88
CA GLY A 82 -1.05 -3.00 -7.36
C GLY A 82 -2.27 -3.92 -7.29
N ILE A 83 -3.04 -3.84 -6.21
CA ILE A 83 -4.27 -4.64 -6.01
C ILE A 83 -5.34 -4.26 -7.05
N CYS A 84 -5.59 -2.96 -7.23
CA CYS A 84 -6.53 -2.44 -8.22
C CYS A 84 -6.05 -2.65 -9.67
N GLY A 85 -4.76 -2.88 -9.87
CA GLY A 85 -4.14 -3.18 -11.16
C GLY A 85 -4.35 -4.62 -11.64
N ILE A 86 -4.95 -5.51 -10.85
CA ILE A 86 -5.18 -6.90 -11.24
C ILE A 86 -6.16 -6.96 -12.43
N ARG A 87 -5.81 -7.74 -13.47
CA ARG A 87 -6.59 -7.90 -14.71
C ARG A 87 -6.94 -9.37 -14.97
N THR A 88 -7.43 -10.06 -13.96
CA THR A 88 -7.90 -11.46 -14.04
C THR A 88 -9.42 -11.55 -13.94
N THR A 89 -10.02 -12.64 -14.41
CA THR A 89 -11.46 -12.89 -14.19
C THR A 89 -11.72 -13.10 -12.70
N GLY A 90 -12.67 -12.37 -12.11
CA GLY A 90 -12.96 -12.45 -10.67
C GLY A 90 -12.04 -11.58 -9.79
N TRP A 91 -11.18 -10.74 -10.37
CA TRP A 91 -10.19 -9.94 -9.63
C TRP A 91 -10.75 -9.07 -8.50
N LYS A 92 -12.04 -8.72 -8.54
CA LYS A 92 -12.67 -7.89 -7.50
C LYS A 92 -12.73 -8.61 -6.15
N ASP A 93 -13.05 -9.90 -6.16
CA ASP A 93 -13.12 -10.71 -4.95
C ASP A 93 -11.72 -11.00 -4.40
N ASP A 94 -10.77 -11.23 -5.30
CA ASP A 94 -9.34 -11.34 -4.97
C ASP A 94 -8.83 -10.03 -4.37
N ALA A 95 -9.17 -8.88 -4.95
CA ALA A 95 -8.75 -7.57 -4.48
C ALA A 95 -9.28 -7.26 -3.08
N ALA A 96 -10.55 -7.59 -2.79
CA ALA A 96 -11.13 -7.46 -1.46
C ALA A 96 -10.42 -8.37 -0.44
N THR A 97 -10.08 -9.60 -0.85
CA THR A 97 -9.38 -10.57 0.00
C THR A 97 -7.93 -10.12 0.26
N ILE A 98 -7.19 -9.72 -0.76
CA ILE A 98 -5.81 -9.22 -0.64
C ILE A 98 -5.76 -7.95 0.23
N THR A 99 -6.77 -7.09 0.13
CA THR A 99 -6.89 -5.90 0.99
C THR A 99 -7.10 -6.28 2.45
N THR A 100 -7.86 -7.35 2.71
CA THR A 100 -8.02 -7.90 4.07
C THR A 100 -6.70 -8.47 4.59
N ILE A 101 -5.96 -9.21 3.76
CA ILE A 101 -4.62 -9.73 4.10
C ILE A 101 -3.64 -8.59 4.40
N LEU A 102 -3.64 -7.53 3.59
CA LEU A 102 -2.83 -6.33 3.82
C LEU A 102 -3.16 -5.72 5.18
N TYR A 103 -4.45 -5.52 5.47
CA TYR A 103 -4.90 -4.97 6.75
C TYR A 103 -4.49 -5.85 7.94
N ASP A 104 -4.63 -7.17 7.84
CA ASP A 104 -4.18 -8.10 8.90
C ASP A 104 -2.66 -8.07 9.08
N GLY A 105 -1.89 -7.90 8.00
CA GLY A 105 -0.44 -7.69 8.05
C GLY A 105 -0.04 -6.39 8.75
N LEU A 106 -0.83 -5.32 8.61
CA LEU A 106 -0.62 -4.06 9.34
C LEU A 106 -0.84 -4.22 10.85
N ARG A 107 -1.72 -5.15 11.27
CA ARG A 107 -1.98 -5.43 12.70
C ARG A 107 -0.86 -6.24 13.36
N HIS A 108 -0.06 -6.96 12.57
CA HIS A 108 1.01 -7.79 13.10
C HIS A 108 2.27 -6.94 13.34
N LYS A 109 2.58 -6.66 14.62
CA LYS A 109 3.75 -5.87 15.06
C LYS A 109 5.11 -6.55 14.82
N ASN A 110 5.12 -7.78 14.31
CA ASN A 110 6.35 -8.49 14.02
C ASN A 110 6.67 -8.37 12.54
N SER A 111 7.54 -7.44 12.21
CA SER A 111 8.52 -7.69 11.16
C SER A 111 9.77 -6.94 11.56
N GLU A 112 10.80 -7.70 11.92
CA GLU A 112 12.18 -7.28 11.71
C GLU A 112 12.25 -6.55 10.35
N PRO A 113 12.90 -5.38 10.27
CA PRO A 113 12.94 -4.60 9.03
C PRO A 113 13.41 -5.52 7.90
N PRO A 114 12.83 -5.42 6.68
CA PRO A 114 13.29 -6.21 5.54
C PRO A 114 14.78 -5.95 5.45
N VAL A 115 15.58 -7.00 5.68
CA VAL A 115 17.03 -6.97 5.80
C VAL A 115 17.55 -5.92 4.83
N ALA A 116 18.10 -4.82 5.38
CA ALA A 116 18.73 -3.80 4.57
C ALA A 116 19.63 -4.57 3.62
N ALA A 117 19.37 -4.48 2.31
CA ALA A 117 20.19 -5.13 1.31
C ALA A 117 21.61 -4.62 1.55
N GLN A 118 22.38 -5.42 2.29
CA GLN A 118 23.76 -5.14 2.59
C GLN A 118 24.42 -5.16 1.23
N ALA A 119 24.80 -3.96 0.81
CA ALA A 119 25.67 -3.73 -0.31
C ALA A 119 26.95 -4.56 -0.07
N ASP A 120 26.97 -5.77 -0.63
CA ASP A 120 28.21 -6.52 -0.81
C ASP A 120 28.20 -7.23 -2.17
N THR A 121 27.72 -6.54 -3.21
CA THR A 121 27.91 -6.94 -4.61
C THR A 121 29.35 -6.67 -5.08
N GLN A 122 30.24 -6.16 -4.22
CA GLN A 122 31.61 -5.79 -4.60
C GLN A 122 32.64 -6.90 -4.40
N LYS A 123 32.28 -8.05 -3.82
CA LYS A 123 33.18 -9.22 -3.70
C LYS A 123 33.03 -10.29 -4.78
N ILE A 124 31.98 -10.23 -5.61
CA ILE A 124 31.69 -11.28 -6.61
C ILE A 124 32.38 -11.08 -7.97
N TYR A 125 32.98 -9.92 -8.23
CA TYR A 125 33.79 -9.66 -9.43
C TYR A 125 35.29 -9.47 -9.12
N GLY A 126 35.81 -10.18 -8.11
CA GLY A 126 37.25 -10.39 -7.97
C GLY A 126 37.72 -11.52 -8.88
N ARG A 127 38.10 -11.23 -10.13
CA ARG A 127 38.98 -12.13 -10.89
C ARG A 127 40.38 -11.51 -10.96
N PRO A 128 41.43 -12.13 -10.40
CA PRO A 128 42.78 -11.74 -10.75
C PRO A 128 42.99 -12.12 -12.22
N ARG A 129 43.31 -11.14 -13.07
CA ARG A 129 43.81 -11.41 -14.42
C ARG A 129 45.33 -11.45 -14.36
N ASN A 130 45.83 -12.58 -13.89
CA ASN A 130 47.20 -13.02 -14.02
C ASN A 130 47.43 -13.61 -15.42
N GLN A 131 48.08 -12.86 -16.31
CA GLN A 131 48.81 -13.36 -17.49
C GLN A 131 50.02 -12.41 -17.64
N ARG A 132 51.21 -12.81 -17.15
CA ARG A 132 52.30 -13.44 -17.91
C ARG A 132 52.73 -12.66 -19.15
#